data_AF-A0A7X6AQ11-F1
#
_entry.id   AF-A0A7X6AQ11-F1
#
_cell.length_a   1.000
_cell.length_b   1.000
_cell.length_c   1.000
_cell.angle_alpha   90.00
_cell.angle_beta   90.00
_cell.angle_gamma   90.00
#
_symmetry.space_group_name_H-M   'P 1'
#
loop_
_entity.id
_entity.type
_entity.pdbx_description
1 polymer ?
#
loop_
_entity_poly.entity_id
_entity_poly.type
_entity_poly.pdbx_seq_one_letter_code
_entity_poly.pdbx_strand_id
1 'polypeptide(L)' 'LMTELPLVVVDVQRGGPSTGLPTKTEQTDLMLAMYGRHGEAPLPIVSISSPSDAFETTVEAARIALK' A
#
# COMPACT_ATOMS: atom_id res chain seq x y z
N LEU A 1 -13.57 3.04 -16.46
CA LEU A 1 -12.53 3.75 -17.23
C LEU A 1 -11.30 3.81 -16.34
N MET A 2 -10.16 3.29 -16.80
CA MET A 2 -8.86 3.50 -16.15
C MET A 2 -8.33 4.86 -16.60
N THR A 3 -7.84 5.70 -15.67
CA THR A 3 -7.54 7.12 -15.92
C THR A 3 -6.06 7.47 -15.77
N GLU A 4 -5.21 6.52 -15.42
CA GLU A 4 -3.74 6.70 -15.32
C GLU A 4 -3.32 7.92 -14.48
N LEU A 5 -4.09 8.22 -13.44
CA LEU A 5 -3.82 9.36 -12.56
C LEU A 5 -2.76 8.99 -11.51
N PRO A 6 -1.79 9.89 -11.24
CA PRO A 6 -0.88 9.73 -10.11
C PRO A 6 -1.66 9.66 -8.79
N LEU A 7 -1.50 8.56 -8.05
CA LEU A 7 -2.13 8.35 -6.76
C LEU A 7 -1.20 7.54 -5.85
N VAL A 8 -1.06 7.99 -4.61
CA VAL A 8 -0.39 7.25 -3.54
C VAL A 8 -1.43 6.91 -2.47
N VAL A 9 -1.53 5.62 -2.11
CA VAL A 9 -2.36 5.13 -1.01
C VAL A 9 -1.45 4.59 0.07
N VAL A 10 -1.63 5.09 1.31
CA VAL A 10 -0.90 4.60 2.47
C VAL A 10 -1.80 3.62 3.22
N ASP A 11 -1.40 2.35 3.21
CA ASP A 11 -2.05 1.28 3.97
C ASP A 11 -1.31 1.06 5.30
N VAL A 12 -1.87 1.60 6.38
CA VAL A 12 -1.35 1.39 7.74
C VAL A 12 -1.96 0.10 8.28
N GLN A 13 -1.28 -1.02 7.98
CA GLN A 13 -1.79 -2.36 8.25
C GLN A 13 -2.03 -2.63 9.73
N ARG A 14 -3.15 -3.31 10.00
CA ARG A 14 -3.62 -3.72 11.32
C ARG A 14 -4.14 -5.15 11.26
N GLY A 15 -4.39 -5.77 12.41
CA GLY A 15 -4.91 -7.14 12.46
C GLY A 15 -6.29 -7.28 11.82
N GLY A 16 -6.45 -8.25 10.93
CA GLY A 16 -7.71 -8.60 10.25
C GLY A 16 -8.29 -9.96 10.69
N PRO A 17 -9.27 -10.55 9.94
CA PRO A 17 -10.05 -9.96 8.86
C PRO A 17 -11.25 -9.13 9.38
N SER A 18 -11.92 -8.41 8.46
CA SER A 18 -13.09 -7.57 8.77
C SER A 18 -12.76 -6.49 9.82
N THR A 19 -13.52 -6.39 10.92
CA THR A 19 -13.21 -5.47 12.02
C THR A 19 -11.82 -5.75 12.61
N GLY A 20 -11.44 -7.03 12.68
CA GLY A 20 -10.13 -7.48 13.14
C GLY A 20 -9.77 -6.95 14.53
N LEU A 21 -8.53 -6.47 14.65
CA LEU A 21 -7.95 -5.89 15.86
C LEU A 21 -7.51 -4.46 15.56
N PRO A 22 -8.39 -3.45 15.75
CA PRO A 22 -8.12 -2.07 15.33
C PRO A 22 -6.85 -1.43 15.90
N THR A 23 -6.35 -1.95 17.03
CA THR A 23 -5.21 -1.42 17.78
C THR A 23 -3.99 -2.33 17.76
N LYS A 24 -4.03 -3.45 17.03
CA LYS A 24 -2.90 -4.38 16.90
C LYS A 24 -2.37 -4.35 15.48
N THR A 25 -1.05 -4.31 15.37
CA THR A 25 -0.33 -4.32 14.10
C THR A 25 -0.26 -5.75 13.55
N GLU A 26 -0.42 -5.89 12.25
CA GLU A 26 -0.18 -7.13 11.50
C GLU A 26 0.30 -6.77 10.09
N GLN A 27 0.85 -7.74 9.35
CA GLN A 27 1.34 -7.55 7.98
C GLN A 27 0.62 -8.49 6.98
N THR A 28 -0.71 -8.55 7.07
CA THR A 28 -1.53 -9.53 6.33
C THR A 28 -2.08 -9.04 5.00
N ASP A 29 -1.90 -7.76 4.67
CA ASP A 29 -2.63 -7.15 3.55
C ASP A 29 -1.85 -7.20 2.23
N LEU A 30 -0.64 -7.81 2.21
CA LEU A 30 0.20 -7.91 1.00
C LEU A 30 -0.56 -8.54 -0.18
N MET A 31 -1.25 -9.66 0.04
CA MET A 31 -1.98 -10.35 -1.03
C MET A 31 -3.17 -9.54 -1.53
N LEU A 32 -3.83 -8.80 -0.64
CA LEU A 32 -4.91 -7.87 -1.00
C LEU A 32 -4.36 -6.72 -1.85
N ALA A 33 -3.21 -6.14 -1.47
CA ALA A 33 -2.55 -5.09 -2.24
C ALA A 33 -2.10 -5.58 -3.62
N MET A 34 -1.61 -6.82 -3.73
CA MET A 34 -1.17 -7.39 -5.01
C MET A 34 -2.33 -7.77 -5.94
N TYR A 35 -3.40 -8.37 -5.41
CA TYR A 35 -4.41 -9.08 -6.20
C TYR A 35 -5.85 -8.61 -5.99
N GLY A 36 -6.11 -7.64 -5.13
CA GLY A 36 -7.47 -7.19 -4.77
C GLY A 36 -8.24 -6.44 -5.87
N ARG A 37 -7.60 -6.18 -7.02
CA ARG A 37 -8.19 -5.43 -8.14
C ARG A 37 -8.70 -6.37 -9.22
N HIS A 38 -9.77 -5.98 -9.92
CA HIS A 38 -10.30 -6.75 -11.03
C HIS A 38 -9.46 -6.56 -12.29
N GLY A 39 -9.29 -7.63 -13.07
CA GLY A 39 -8.54 -7.61 -14.33
C GLY A 39 -7.04 -7.38 -14.14
N GLU A 40 -6.37 -6.99 -15.22
CA GLU A 40 -4.95 -6.63 -15.18
C GLU A 40 -4.80 -5.16 -14.74
N ALA A 41 -4.48 -4.99 -13.46
CA ALA A 41 -4.29 -3.69 -12.84
C ALA A 41 -2.95 -3.67 -12.08
N PRO A 42 -1.82 -3.43 -12.78
CA PRO A 42 -0.51 -3.34 -12.12
C PRO A 42 -0.51 -2.16 -11.14
N LEU A 43 0.00 -2.41 -9.93
CA LEU A 43 0.20 -1.39 -8.91
C LEU A 43 1.57 -1.62 -8.28
N PRO A 44 2.49 -0.64 -8.36
CA PRO A 44 3.71 -0.66 -7.56
C PRO A 44 3.38 -0.67 -6.07
N ILE A 45 4.02 -1.58 -5.32
CA ILE A 45 3.83 -1.70 -3.87
C ILE A 45 5.21 -1.56 -3.22
N VAL A 46 5.31 -0.65 -2.26
CA VAL A 46 6.49 -0.46 -1.41
C VAL A 46 6.08 -0.60 0.05
N SER A 47 6.99 -1.05 0.90
CA SER A 47 6.76 -1.19 2.34
C SER A 47 7.94 -0.63 3.10
N ILE A 48 7.63 -0.02 4.25
CA ILE A 48 8.63 0.48 5.20
C ILE A 48 9.17 -0.69 6.02
N SER A 49 10.46 -0.68 6.33
CA SER A 49 11.04 -1.71 7.21
C SER A 49 11.13 -1.22 8.66
N SER A 50 11.13 0.10 8.86
CA SER A 50 11.28 0.76 10.15
C SER A 50 10.64 2.16 10.13
N PRO A 51 10.26 2.74 11.28
CA PRO A 51 9.77 4.12 11.29
C PRO A 51 10.76 5.14 10.71
N SER A 52 12.07 4.87 10.78
CA SER A 52 13.12 5.75 10.27
C SER A 52 13.18 5.84 8.74
N ASP A 53 12.71 4.83 8.00
CA ASP A 53 12.75 4.84 6.53
C ASP A 53 11.44 5.32 5.89
N ALA A 54 10.43 5.63 6.70
CA ALA A 54 9.10 5.97 6.21
C ALA A 54 9.08 7.23 5.33
N PHE A 55 9.88 8.24 5.69
CA PHE A 55 9.96 9.49 4.92
C PHE A 55 10.51 9.23 3.51
N GLU A 56 11.69 8.61 3.42
CA GLU A 56 12.34 8.31 2.14
C GLU A 56 11.50 7.35 1.28
N THR A 57 10.90 6.33 1.90
CA THR A 57 10.02 5.38 1.18
C THR A 57 8.79 6.07 0.60
N THR A 58 8.21 7.03 1.33
CA THR A 58 7.05 7.81 0.83
C THR A 58 7.45 8.74 -0.32
N VAL A 59 8.64 9.35 -0.24
CA VAL A 59 9.19 10.14 -1.36
C VAL A 59 9.40 9.26 -2.59
N GLU A 60 9.89 8.03 -2.42
CA GLU A 60 10.04 7.09 -3.53
C GLU A 60 8.69 6.67 -4.12
N ALA A 61 7.67 6.41 -3.29
CA ALA A 61 6.32 6.15 -3.76
C ALA A 61 5.76 7.31 -4.61
N ALA A 62 6.00 8.56 -4.20
CA ALA A 62 5.60 9.74 -4.97
C ALA A 62 6.37 9.84 -6.30
N ARG A 63 7.68 9.52 -6.32
CA ARG A 63 8.47 9.46 -7.56
C ARG A 63 7.99 8.38 -8.52
N ILE A 64 7.59 7.22 -7.99
CA ILE A 64 7.02 6.13 -8.79
C ILE A 64 5.67 6.56 -9.38
N ALA A 65 4.80 7.23 -8.61
CA ALA A 65 3.48 7.64 -9.06
C ALA A 65 3.48 8.79 -10.09
N LEU A 66 4.52 9.64 -10.08
CA LEU A 66 4.64 10.81 -10.98
C LEU A 66 5.46 10.54 -12.25
N LYS A 67 6.11 9.38 -12.36
CA LYS A 67 6.84 8.96 -13.56
C LYS A 67 5.90 8.38 -14.59
#